data_AF-A0A679JJ14-F1
#
_entry.id   AF-A0A679JJ14-F1
#
_cell.length_a   1.000
_cell.length_b   1.000
_cell.length_c   1.000
_cell.angle_alpha   90.00
_cell.angle_beta   90.00
_cell.angle_gamma   90.00
#
_symmetry.space_group_name_H-M   'P 1'
#
loop_
_entity.id
_entity.type
_entity.pdbx_description
1 polymer ?
#
loop_
_entity_poly.entity_id
_entity_poly.type
_entity_poly.pdbx_seq_one_letter_code
_entity_poly.pdbx_strand_id
1 'polypeptide(L)'
;MPPTPRLAVESYWRNHVLRADRLARALATRSGQPEGWTWRLGTEKGSGLAATFRMPPSPYREPAHARGPGHCCICGQPVFRFGWHRDLWGTGTPNKNARWHSACVTAWKFWAAPSDQVTVLKAHQRHRCAASGKRLLKTAEVDHRTPLYRVWREHRDAPWPTLLAYWGAPNLQVVNRVVHVEKCSTEAGERAHQRRALMSGVSLDRESDDLMLLPTRA
;
A
#
# COMPACT_ATOMS: atom_id res chain seq x y z
N MET A 1 -31.84 -9.48 -7.58
CA MET A 1 -30.61 -9.78 -8.37
C MET A 1 -30.02 -8.47 -8.88
N PRO A 2 -28.69 -8.34 -9.04
CA PRO A 2 -28.09 -7.12 -9.61
C PRO A 2 -28.60 -6.88 -11.05
N PRO A 3 -28.86 -5.62 -11.44
CA PRO A 3 -29.59 -5.32 -12.67
C PRO A 3 -28.74 -5.44 -13.95
N THR A 4 -27.41 -5.55 -13.82
CA THR A 4 -26.51 -5.76 -14.96
C THR A 4 -25.39 -6.74 -14.62
N PRO A 5 -24.82 -7.47 -15.62
CA PRO A 5 -23.68 -8.36 -15.40
C PRO A 5 -22.45 -7.64 -14.80
N ARG A 6 -22.23 -6.38 -15.17
CA ARG A 6 -21.16 -5.56 -14.58
C ARG A 6 -21.36 -5.38 -13.07
N LEU A 7 -22.57 -5.01 -12.64
CA LEU A 7 -22.88 -4.81 -11.23
C LEU A 7 -22.83 -6.13 -10.44
N ALA A 8 -23.13 -7.26 -11.09
CA ALA A 8 -22.94 -8.58 -10.50
C ALA A 8 -21.47 -8.87 -10.20
N VAL A 9 -20.57 -8.61 -11.16
CA VAL A 9 -19.11 -8.74 -10.99
C VAL A 9 -18.60 -7.81 -9.88
N GLU A 10 -19.01 -6.54 -9.88
CA GLU A 10 -18.61 -5.59 -8.84
C GLU A 10 -19.12 -6.00 -7.45
N SER A 11 -20.36 -6.49 -7.35
CA SER A 11 -20.94 -6.99 -6.11
C SER A 11 -20.21 -8.22 -5.60
N TYR A 12 -19.86 -9.16 -6.49
CA TYR A 12 -19.06 -10.33 -6.13
C TYR A 12 -17.76 -9.90 -5.47
N TRP A 13 -16.97 -9.03 -6.10
CA TRP A 13 -15.68 -8.62 -5.54
C TRP A 13 -15.83 -7.87 -4.22
N ARG A 14 -16.82 -6.98 -4.08
CA ARG A 14 -17.10 -6.27 -2.82
C ARG A 14 -17.36 -7.22 -1.65
N ASN A 15 -18.02 -8.34 -1.88
CA ASN A 15 -18.27 -9.36 -0.86
C ASN A 15 -17.08 -10.31 -0.63
N HIS A 16 -16.03 -10.23 -1.45
CA HIS A 16 -14.86 -11.12 -1.38
C HIS A 16 -13.55 -10.33 -1.31
N VAL A 17 -13.49 -9.34 -0.41
CA VAL A 17 -12.37 -8.40 -0.32
C VAL A 17 -11.00 -9.06 -0.13
N LEU A 18 -10.88 -10.13 0.66
CA LEU A 18 -9.61 -10.86 0.82
C LEU A 18 -9.18 -11.62 -0.43
N ARG A 19 -10.16 -12.09 -1.23
CA ARG A 19 -9.88 -12.69 -2.54
C ARG A 19 -9.45 -11.62 -3.54
N ALA A 20 -10.07 -10.44 -3.46
CA ALA A 20 -9.69 -9.28 -4.26
C ALA A 20 -8.25 -8.82 -3.96
N ASP A 21 -7.88 -8.69 -2.68
CA ASP A 21 -6.50 -8.42 -2.23
C ASP A 21 -5.50 -9.40 -2.84
N ARG A 22 -5.73 -10.70 -2.62
CA ARG A 22 -4.85 -11.76 -3.10
C ARG A 22 -4.69 -11.71 -4.62
N LEU A 23 -5.81 -11.56 -5.35
CA LEU A 23 -5.78 -11.49 -6.80
C LEU A 23 -5.05 -10.24 -7.30
N ALA A 24 -5.34 -9.07 -6.74
CA ALA A 24 -4.70 -7.82 -7.17
C ALA A 24 -3.18 -7.87 -6.97
N ARG A 25 -2.70 -8.41 -5.84
CA ARG A 25 -1.27 -8.62 -5.61
C ARG A 25 -0.67 -9.65 -6.56
N ALA A 26 -1.35 -10.76 -6.84
CA ALA A 26 -0.88 -11.74 -7.82
C ALA A 26 -0.80 -11.16 -9.24
N LEU A 27 -1.75 -10.31 -9.64
CA LEU A 27 -1.72 -9.60 -10.91
C LEU A 27 -0.57 -8.58 -10.97
N ALA A 28 -0.30 -7.88 -9.87
CA ALA A 28 0.85 -6.99 -9.76
C ALA A 28 2.18 -7.75 -9.90
N THR A 29 2.32 -8.91 -9.24
CA THR A 29 3.48 -9.80 -9.42
C THR A 29 3.65 -10.22 -10.88
N ARG A 30 2.56 -10.55 -11.57
CA ARG A 30 2.61 -10.91 -13.00
C ARG A 30 3.06 -9.76 -13.91
N SER A 31 2.74 -8.52 -13.58
CA SER A 31 3.21 -7.36 -14.35
C SER A 31 4.64 -6.97 -14.01
N GLY A 32 5.07 -7.25 -12.79
CA GLY A 32 6.33 -6.75 -12.27
C GLY A 32 6.34 -5.24 -12.04
N GLN A 33 7.45 -4.78 -11.49
CA GLN A 33 7.80 -3.37 -11.40
C GLN A 33 8.16 -2.85 -12.79
N PRO A 34 7.65 -1.68 -13.23
CA PRO A 34 8.10 -1.06 -14.47
C PRO A 34 9.60 -0.72 -14.41
N GLU A 35 10.26 -0.81 -15.55
CA GLU A 35 11.66 -0.43 -15.69
C GLU A 35 11.89 1.02 -15.23
N GLY A 36 12.97 1.24 -14.48
CA GLY A 36 13.34 2.55 -13.93
C GLY A 36 12.41 3.08 -12.83
N TRP A 37 11.33 2.38 -12.47
CA TRP A 37 10.43 2.84 -11.42
C TRP A 37 11.05 2.67 -10.05
N THR A 38 10.86 3.66 -9.17
CA THR A 38 11.19 3.59 -7.75
C THR A 38 10.04 4.16 -6.91
N TRP A 39 9.88 3.69 -5.68
CA TRP A 39 8.82 4.22 -4.82
C TRP A 39 9.20 5.62 -4.30
N ARG A 40 8.45 6.61 -4.79
CA ARG A 40 8.58 8.03 -4.43
C ARG A 40 7.23 8.62 -4.03
N LEU A 41 7.26 9.73 -3.30
CA LEU A 41 6.08 10.53 -2.98
C LEU A 41 6.03 11.76 -3.88
N GLY A 42 4.84 12.26 -4.17
CA GLY A 42 4.63 13.42 -5.01
C GLY A 42 3.68 14.43 -4.37
N THR A 43 3.93 15.70 -4.60
CA THR A 43 3.09 16.82 -4.13
C THR A 43 2.21 17.39 -5.24
N GLU A 44 2.57 17.12 -6.49
CA GLU A 44 1.90 17.66 -7.67
C GLU A 44 0.66 16.87 -8.06
N LYS A 45 -0.45 17.59 -8.33
CA LYS A 45 -1.66 17.01 -8.88
C LYS A 45 -1.39 16.43 -10.28
N GLY A 46 -1.92 15.24 -10.55
CA GLY A 46 -1.80 14.60 -11.86
C GLY A 46 -0.51 13.77 -12.07
N SER A 47 0.46 13.86 -11.16
CA SER A 47 1.69 13.03 -11.20
C SER A 47 1.43 11.52 -11.10
N GLY A 48 0.28 11.13 -10.55
CA GLY A 48 -0.06 9.73 -10.26
C GLY A 48 0.60 9.20 -8.98
N LEU A 49 1.49 9.98 -8.37
CA LEU A 49 2.15 9.66 -7.11
C LEU A 49 1.23 9.89 -5.91
N ALA A 50 1.49 9.13 -4.86
CA ALA A 50 0.85 9.34 -3.57
C ALA A 50 1.47 10.54 -2.83
N ALA A 51 0.63 11.35 -2.19
CA ALA A 51 1.07 12.44 -1.32
C ALA A 51 1.74 11.95 -0.02
N THR A 52 1.42 10.75 0.44
CA THR A 52 1.98 10.17 1.66
C THR A 52 2.24 8.68 1.49
N PHE A 53 3.17 8.14 2.27
CA PHE A 53 3.44 6.70 2.34
C PHE A 53 2.26 5.87 2.90
N ARG A 54 1.16 6.51 3.34
CA ARG A 54 -0.03 5.79 3.80
C ARG A 54 -0.82 5.20 2.64
N MET A 55 -0.66 5.74 1.43
CA MET A 55 -1.28 5.18 0.23
C MET A 55 -0.35 4.15 -0.42
N PRO A 56 -0.89 3.04 -0.95
CA PRO A 56 -0.07 2.05 -1.64
C PRO A 56 0.62 2.66 -2.87
N PRO A 57 1.88 2.28 -3.16
CA PRO A 57 2.50 2.61 -4.43
C PRO A 57 1.70 2.02 -5.59
N SER A 58 1.56 2.79 -6.67
CA SER A 58 0.75 2.41 -7.84
C SER A 58 1.41 2.93 -9.13
N PRO A 59 2.53 2.32 -9.57
CA PRO A 59 3.35 2.81 -10.67
C PRO A 59 2.55 3.06 -11.94
N TYR A 60 1.60 2.17 -12.27
CA TYR A 60 0.80 2.25 -13.49
C TYR A 60 -0.26 3.38 -13.47
N ARG A 61 -0.37 4.16 -12.39
CA ARG A 61 -1.11 5.43 -12.35
C ARG A 61 -0.24 6.63 -12.74
N GLU A 62 1.09 6.50 -12.68
CA GLU A 62 2.01 7.54 -13.14
C GLU A 62 2.02 7.57 -14.67
N PRO A 63 1.88 8.74 -15.31
CA PRO A 63 1.86 8.84 -16.77
C PRO A 63 3.05 8.18 -17.46
N ALA A 64 4.25 8.30 -16.88
CA ALA A 64 5.50 7.73 -17.42
C ALA A 64 5.51 6.20 -17.49
N HIS A 65 4.69 5.53 -16.69
CA HIS A 65 4.65 4.06 -16.62
C HIS A 65 3.29 3.48 -17.01
N ALA A 66 2.33 4.32 -17.40
CA ALA A 66 0.99 3.89 -17.76
C ALA A 66 1.01 2.96 -18.98
N ARG A 67 0.28 1.84 -18.91
CA ARG A 67 0.12 0.90 -20.03
C ARG A 67 -0.93 1.32 -21.07
N GLY A 68 -1.60 2.44 -20.84
CA GLY A 68 -2.64 2.97 -21.74
C GLY A 68 -4.02 2.29 -21.60
N PRO A 69 -4.94 2.56 -22.55
CA PRO A 69 -6.29 2.02 -22.57
C PRO A 69 -6.33 0.48 -22.51
N GLY A 70 -7.35 -0.08 -21.85
CA GLY A 70 -7.51 -1.53 -21.71
C GLY A 70 -6.61 -2.20 -20.68
N HIS A 71 -5.79 -1.44 -19.95
CA HIS A 71 -4.94 -1.97 -18.88
C HIS A 71 -5.33 -1.38 -17.52
N CYS A 72 -5.19 -2.20 -16.48
CA CYS A 72 -5.49 -1.79 -15.12
C CYS A 72 -4.39 -0.88 -14.59
N CYS A 73 -4.73 0.34 -14.17
CA CYS A 73 -3.75 1.28 -13.59
C CYS A 73 -3.27 0.89 -12.19
N ILE A 74 -3.84 -0.15 -11.56
CA ILE A 74 -3.31 -0.69 -10.31
C ILE A 74 -2.32 -1.81 -10.58
N CYS A 75 -2.74 -2.87 -11.25
CA CYS A 75 -1.91 -4.06 -11.39
C CYS A 75 -1.12 -4.12 -12.70
N GLY A 76 -1.39 -3.25 -13.68
CA GLY A 76 -0.74 -3.23 -15.00
C GLY A 76 -1.28 -4.25 -16.02
N GLN A 77 -2.10 -5.22 -15.58
CA GLN A 77 -2.60 -6.30 -16.45
C GLN A 77 -3.77 -5.86 -17.34
N PRO A 78 -3.99 -6.50 -18.50
CA PRO A 78 -5.14 -6.25 -19.37
C PRO A 78 -6.49 -6.45 -18.66
N VAL A 79 -7.46 -5.58 -18.94
CA VAL A 79 -8.82 -5.61 -18.40
C VAL A 79 -9.76 -6.09 -19.47
N PHE A 80 -10.51 -7.15 -19.18
CA PHE A 80 -11.47 -7.73 -20.10
C PHE A 80 -12.91 -7.30 -19.77
N ARG A 81 -13.87 -7.90 -20.47
CA ARG A 81 -15.30 -7.63 -20.32
C ARG A 81 -15.72 -7.60 -18.85
N PHE A 82 -16.56 -6.63 -18.51
CA PHE A 82 -17.06 -6.38 -17.14
C PHE A 82 -16.00 -6.10 -16.07
N GLY A 83 -14.77 -5.72 -16.46
CA GLY A 83 -13.69 -5.47 -15.51
C GLY A 83 -13.03 -6.76 -15.01
N TRP A 84 -13.19 -7.86 -15.73
CA TRP A 84 -12.57 -9.14 -15.39
C TRP A 84 -11.09 -9.17 -15.76
N HIS A 85 -10.31 -9.99 -15.05
CA HIS A 85 -8.85 -10.08 -15.18
C HIS A 85 -8.40 -11.16 -16.18
N ARG A 86 -9.35 -11.89 -16.77
CA ARG A 86 -9.15 -12.92 -17.81
C ARG A 86 -10.20 -12.75 -18.90
N ASP A 87 -9.86 -13.14 -20.11
CA ASP A 87 -10.81 -13.22 -21.22
C ASP A 87 -11.66 -14.49 -21.11
N LEU A 88 -12.73 -14.42 -20.32
CA LEU A 88 -13.66 -15.55 -20.19
C LEU A 88 -14.58 -15.73 -21.40
N TRP A 89 -14.61 -14.76 -22.31
CA TRP A 89 -15.52 -14.76 -23.46
C TRP A 89 -14.80 -15.02 -24.79
N GLY A 90 -13.50 -15.28 -24.77
CA GLY A 90 -12.72 -15.58 -25.98
C GLY A 90 -12.71 -14.45 -27.02
N THR A 91 -12.88 -13.21 -26.57
CA THR A 91 -12.93 -12.05 -27.47
C THR A 91 -11.55 -11.67 -28.02
N GLY A 92 -10.47 -12.15 -27.41
CA GLY A 92 -9.08 -11.89 -27.80
C GLY A 92 -8.60 -10.47 -27.51
N THR A 93 -9.50 -9.54 -27.16
CA THR A 93 -9.17 -8.12 -27.01
C THR A 93 -9.54 -7.57 -25.63
N PRO A 94 -8.63 -6.83 -24.97
CA PRO A 94 -8.96 -6.07 -23.77
C PRO A 94 -10.01 -4.99 -24.03
N ASN A 95 -10.79 -4.64 -23.00
CA ASN A 95 -11.75 -3.55 -23.05
C ASN A 95 -11.04 -2.20 -22.98
N LYS A 96 -10.83 -1.54 -24.12
CA LYS A 96 -10.13 -0.24 -24.22
C LYS A 96 -10.73 0.85 -23.33
N ASN A 97 -12.03 0.79 -23.01
CA ASN A 97 -12.69 1.77 -22.15
C ASN A 97 -12.47 1.52 -20.65
N ALA A 98 -11.89 0.38 -20.27
CA ALA A 98 -11.62 0.03 -18.89
C ALA A 98 -10.19 0.42 -18.49
N ARG A 99 -10.07 1.02 -17.30
CA ARG A 99 -8.77 1.36 -16.67
C ARG A 99 -8.53 0.59 -15.36
N TRP A 100 -9.45 -0.31 -15.01
CA TRP A 100 -9.52 -0.97 -13.72
C TRP A 100 -10.17 -2.35 -13.82
N HIS A 101 -9.58 -3.35 -13.16
CA HIS A 101 -10.35 -4.54 -12.82
C HIS A 101 -11.28 -4.24 -11.65
N SER A 102 -12.46 -4.86 -11.65
CA SER A 102 -13.39 -4.78 -10.52
C SER A 102 -12.75 -5.31 -9.23
N ALA A 103 -11.92 -6.36 -9.32
CA ALA A 103 -11.14 -6.87 -8.19
C ALA A 103 -10.11 -5.84 -7.67
N CYS A 104 -9.38 -5.19 -8.57
CA CYS A 104 -8.35 -4.21 -8.20
C CYS A 104 -8.94 -2.94 -7.59
N VAL A 105 -10.14 -2.52 -7.99
CA VAL A 105 -10.88 -1.43 -7.32
C VAL A 105 -11.20 -1.81 -5.88
N THR A 106 -11.73 -3.01 -5.65
CA THR A 106 -12.05 -3.47 -4.30
C THR A 106 -10.80 -3.61 -3.44
N ALA A 107 -9.71 -4.16 -3.98
CA ALA A 107 -8.43 -4.24 -3.29
C ALA A 107 -7.88 -2.86 -2.93
N TRP A 108 -7.92 -1.90 -3.87
CA TRP A 108 -7.48 -0.53 -3.63
C TRP A 108 -8.26 0.15 -2.49
N LYS A 109 -9.59 0.00 -2.48
CA LYS A 109 -10.43 0.52 -1.39
C LYS A 109 -10.07 -0.10 -0.04
N PHE A 110 -9.85 -1.41 -0.02
CA PHE A 110 -9.40 -2.12 1.17
C PHE A 110 -8.04 -1.64 1.67
N TRP A 111 -7.06 -1.46 0.79
CA TRP A 111 -5.74 -0.97 1.14
C TRP A 111 -5.75 0.48 1.65
N ALA A 112 -6.61 1.33 1.09
CA ALA A 112 -6.73 2.73 1.48
C ALA A 112 -7.49 2.92 2.81
N ALA A 113 -8.44 2.02 3.12
CA ALA A 113 -9.28 2.10 4.31
C ALA A 113 -9.55 0.70 4.91
N PRO A 114 -8.52 0.03 5.47
CA PRO A 114 -8.67 -1.33 5.96
C PRO A 114 -9.61 -1.44 7.18
N SER A 115 -9.75 -0.36 7.95
CA SER A 115 -10.67 -0.27 9.10
C SER A 115 -12.14 -0.51 8.72
N ASP A 116 -12.54 -0.15 7.49
CA ASP A 116 -13.90 -0.39 6.99
C ASP A 116 -14.21 -1.88 6.81
N GLN A 117 -13.18 -2.73 6.80
CA GLN A 117 -13.27 -4.17 6.60
C GLN A 117 -13.00 -4.95 7.90
N VAL A 118 -13.13 -4.31 9.07
CA VAL A 118 -12.86 -4.92 10.38
C VAL A 118 -13.63 -6.22 10.61
N THR A 119 -14.89 -6.32 10.18
CA THR A 119 -15.69 -7.55 10.33
C THR A 119 -15.10 -8.72 9.55
N VAL A 120 -14.66 -8.46 8.31
CA VAL A 120 -14.02 -9.49 7.47
C VAL A 120 -12.68 -9.91 8.05
N LEU A 121 -11.88 -8.96 8.55
CA LEU A 121 -10.58 -9.24 9.17
C LEU A 121 -10.73 -10.00 10.50
N LYS A 122 -11.73 -9.67 11.32
CA LYS A 122 -12.08 -10.43 12.53
C LYS A 122 -12.39 -11.89 12.19
N ALA A 123 -13.21 -12.13 11.18
CA ALA A 123 -13.54 -13.48 10.72
C ALA A 123 -12.30 -14.22 10.19
N HIS A 124 -11.45 -13.54 9.42
CA HIS A 124 -10.20 -14.11 8.90
C HIS A 124 -9.26 -14.58 10.01
N GLN A 125 -9.21 -13.85 11.12
CA GLN A 125 -8.45 -14.20 12.32
C GLN A 125 -9.18 -15.13 13.30
N ARG A 126 -10.28 -15.77 12.88
CA ARG A 126 -11.10 -16.64 13.75
C ARG A 126 -11.53 -15.94 15.05
N HIS A 127 -11.75 -14.63 14.97
CA HIS A 127 -12.12 -13.77 16.09
C HIS A 127 -11.13 -13.82 17.27
N ARG A 128 -9.84 -14.04 16.99
CA ARG A 128 -8.74 -14.00 17.97
C ARG A 128 -7.80 -12.82 17.70
N CYS A 129 -7.37 -12.17 18.77
CA CYS A 129 -6.37 -11.12 18.78
C CYS A 129 -5.05 -11.70 18.26
N ALA A 130 -4.51 -11.13 17.19
CA ALA A 130 -3.30 -11.65 16.57
C ALA A 130 -2.09 -11.61 17.53
N ALA A 131 -2.02 -10.60 18.39
CA ALA A 131 -0.92 -10.41 19.32
C ALA A 131 -1.07 -11.20 20.62
N SER A 132 -2.30 -11.37 21.14
CA SER A 132 -2.51 -11.94 22.49
C SER A 132 -3.24 -13.28 22.51
N GLY A 133 -3.72 -13.79 21.38
CA GLY A 133 -4.52 -15.02 21.28
C GLY A 133 -5.93 -14.97 21.89
N LYS A 134 -6.23 -13.94 22.70
CA LYS A 134 -7.54 -13.72 23.35
C LYS A 134 -8.65 -13.44 22.33
N ARG A 135 -9.91 -13.61 22.72
CA ARG A 135 -11.06 -13.24 21.87
C ARG A 135 -11.02 -11.74 21.52
N LEU A 136 -11.37 -11.41 20.28
CA LEU A 136 -11.52 -10.03 19.82
C LEU A 136 -12.78 -9.39 20.41
N LEU A 137 -12.60 -8.20 20.97
CA LEU A 137 -13.69 -7.38 21.50
C LEU A 137 -14.38 -6.57 20.39
N LYS A 138 -15.52 -5.96 20.73
CA LYS A 138 -16.20 -5.02 19.82
C LYS A 138 -15.28 -3.85 19.45
N THR A 139 -14.54 -3.34 20.43
CA THR A 139 -13.56 -2.23 20.33
C THR A 139 -12.19 -2.63 19.77
N ALA A 140 -12.03 -3.84 19.23
CA ALA A 140 -10.78 -4.22 18.58
C ALA A 140 -10.57 -3.42 17.30
N GLU A 141 -9.32 -3.02 17.05
CA GLU A 141 -8.91 -2.10 16.00
C GLU A 141 -8.08 -2.83 14.93
N VAL A 142 -8.14 -2.33 13.70
CA VAL A 142 -7.30 -2.81 12.60
C VAL A 142 -5.96 -2.07 12.66
N ASP A 143 -4.89 -2.83 12.55
CA ASP A 143 -3.51 -2.37 12.69
C ASP A 143 -2.61 -3.06 11.66
N HIS A 144 -1.47 -2.44 11.36
CA HIS A 144 -0.44 -3.00 10.48
C HIS A 144 0.64 -3.69 11.31
N ARG A 145 0.89 -4.98 11.12
CA ARG A 145 1.97 -5.74 11.78
C ARG A 145 3.31 -4.99 11.68
N THR A 146 3.69 -4.62 10.46
CA THR A 146 4.78 -3.69 10.16
C THR A 146 4.20 -2.30 9.90
N PRO A 147 4.49 -1.30 10.74
CA PRO A 147 3.95 0.05 10.57
C PRO A 147 4.43 0.69 9.26
N LEU A 148 3.54 1.40 8.55
CA LEU A 148 3.87 1.93 7.21
C LEU A 148 5.03 2.94 7.18
N TYR A 149 5.30 3.63 8.30
CA TYR A 149 6.49 4.50 8.38
C TYR A 149 7.80 3.72 8.35
N ARG A 150 7.81 2.49 8.92
CA ARG A 150 8.95 1.58 8.88
C ARG A 150 9.10 1.01 7.48
N VAL A 151 8.00 0.66 6.83
CA VAL A 151 7.99 0.21 5.43
C VAL A 151 8.60 1.27 4.50
N TRP A 152 8.18 2.53 4.66
CA TRP A 152 8.76 3.65 3.90
C TRP A 152 10.27 3.82 4.13
N ARG A 153 10.74 3.61 5.36
CA ARG A 153 12.16 3.77 5.70
C ARG A 153 13.01 2.60 5.21
N GLU A 154 12.58 1.38 5.48
CA GLU A 154 13.43 0.17 5.42
C GLU A 154 13.19 -0.68 4.19
N HIS A 155 12.03 -0.54 3.55
CA HIS A 155 11.61 -1.41 2.47
C HIS A 155 11.33 -0.67 1.16
N ARG A 156 11.54 0.65 1.10
CA ARG A 156 11.20 1.48 -0.08
C ARG A 156 11.81 1.01 -1.40
N ASP A 157 12.96 0.37 -1.34
CA ASP A 157 13.71 -0.10 -2.51
C ASP A 157 13.33 -1.54 -2.90
N ALA A 158 12.41 -2.19 -2.15
CA ALA A 158 11.88 -3.49 -2.52
C ALA A 158 11.04 -3.39 -3.81
N PRO A 159 10.96 -4.49 -4.59
CA PRO A 159 10.12 -4.52 -5.78
C PRO A 159 8.67 -4.14 -5.47
N TRP A 160 8.06 -3.32 -6.32
CA TRP A 160 6.68 -2.84 -6.13
C TRP A 160 5.65 -3.94 -5.78
N PRO A 161 5.63 -5.12 -6.44
CA PRO A 161 4.70 -6.18 -6.07
C PRO A 161 4.88 -6.70 -4.64
N THR A 162 6.12 -6.69 -4.13
CA THR A 162 6.46 -7.05 -2.75
C THR A 162 5.94 -5.99 -1.79
N LEU A 163 6.11 -4.70 -2.12
CA LEU A 163 5.63 -3.57 -1.31
C LEU A 163 4.12 -3.67 -1.04
N LEU A 164 3.31 -4.06 -2.03
CA LEU A 164 1.85 -4.14 -1.86
C LEU A 164 1.39 -5.06 -0.72
N ALA A 165 2.20 -6.03 -0.30
CA ALA A 165 1.88 -6.89 0.84
C ALA A 165 1.71 -6.10 2.16
N TYR A 166 2.35 -4.93 2.28
CA TYR A 166 2.30 -4.10 3.49
C TYR A 166 0.97 -3.35 3.71
N TRP A 167 0.15 -3.17 2.68
CA TRP A 167 -1.21 -2.61 2.81
C TRP A 167 -2.31 -3.68 2.76
N GLY A 168 -1.95 -4.87 2.26
CA GLY A 168 -2.86 -5.98 2.12
C GLY A 168 -3.03 -6.81 3.38
N ALA A 169 -3.85 -7.85 3.27
CA ALA A 169 -4.11 -8.80 4.34
C ALA A 169 -2.84 -9.42 5.01
N PRO A 170 -1.71 -9.65 4.31
CA PRO A 170 -0.51 -10.21 4.96
C PRO A 170 0.06 -9.36 6.10
N ASN A 171 -0.05 -8.04 6.00
CA ASN A 171 0.47 -7.12 7.00
C ASN A 171 -0.63 -6.54 7.89
N LEU A 172 -1.91 -6.81 7.62
CA LEU A 172 -3.00 -6.34 8.46
C LEU A 172 -3.29 -7.34 9.58
N GLN A 173 -3.66 -6.80 10.73
CA GLN A 173 -4.12 -7.54 11.87
C GLN A 173 -5.23 -6.81 12.61
N VAL A 174 -6.05 -7.55 13.35
CA VAL A 174 -7.02 -7.00 14.32
C VAL A 174 -6.51 -7.32 15.71
N VAL A 175 -6.42 -6.28 16.54
CA VAL A 175 -5.90 -6.35 17.91
C VAL A 175 -6.87 -5.69 18.88
N ASN A 176 -6.93 -6.19 20.12
CA ASN A 176 -7.72 -5.53 21.16
C ASN A 176 -7.07 -4.19 21.53
N ARG A 177 -7.89 -3.17 21.82
CA ARG A 177 -7.44 -1.79 22.08
C ARG A 177 -6.29 -1.67 23.08
N VAL A 178 -6.30 -2.44 24.17
CA VAL A 178 -5.22 -2.42 25.17
C VAL A 178 -3.87 -2.77 24.53
N VAL A 179 -3.83 -3.82 23.73
CA VAL A 179 -2.61 -4.25 23.01
C VAL A 179 -2.23 -3.25 21.92
N HIS A 180 -3.20 -2.61 21.28
CA HIS A 180 -2.94 -1.57 20.29
C HIS A 180 -2.27 -0.34 20.92
N VAL A 181 -2.71 0.09 22.11
CA VAL A 181 -2.14 1.23 22.83
C VAL A 181 -0.68 0.96 23.23
N GLU A 182 -0.37 -0.24 23.72
CA GLU A 182 1.01 -0.66 24.05
C GLU A 182 1.92 -0.66 22.81
N LYS A 183 1.40 -1.11 21.66
CA LYS A 183 2.14 -1.05 20.41
C LYS A 183 2.37 0.39 19.95
N CYS A 184 1.32 1.23 19.97
CA CYS A 184 1.42 2.63 19.62
C CYS A 184 2.44 3.41 20.49
N SER A 185 2.52 3.11 21.78
CA SER A 185 3.51 3.74 22.67
C SER A 185 4.94 3.32 22.31
N THR A 186 5.16 2.04 21.99
CA THR A 186 6.45 1.52 21.51
C THR A 186 6.87 2.21 20.21
N GLU A 187 5.98 2.31 19.23
CA GLU A 187 6.25 2.99 17.96
C GLU A 187 6.49 4.49 18.10
N ALA A 188 5.80 5.14 19.03
CA ALA A 188 6.06 6.54 19.37
C ALA A 188 7.46 6.72 19.97
N GLY A 189 7.88 5.80 20.84
CA GLY A 189 9.22 5.74 21.42
C GLY A 189 10.31 5.59 20.36
N GLU A 190 10.14 4.66 19.43
CA GLU A 190 11.07 4.47 18.30
C GLU A 190 11.22 5.75 17.46
N ARG A 191 10.10 6.38 17.10
CA ARG A 191 10.11 7.64 16.33
C ARG A 191 10.77 8.78 17.12
N ALA A 192 10.60 8.85 18.44
CA ALA A 192 11.23 9.86 19.28
C ALA A 192 12.75 9.63 19.42
N HIS A 193 13.17 8.38 19.64
CA HIS A 193 14.59 8.01 19.70
C HIS A 193 15.30 8.39 18.40
N GLN A 194 14.70 8.11 17.25
CA GLN A 194 15.29 8.43 15.95
C GLN A 194 15.39 9.93 15.69
N ARG A 195 14.36 10.72 16.07
CA ARG A 195 14.46 12.18 15.99
C ARG A 195 15.64 12.70 16.82
N ARG A 196 15.85 12.16 18.02
CA ARG A 196 17.00 12.51 18.86
C ARG A 196 18.34 12.10 18.25
N ALA A 197 18.43 10.90 17.70
CA ALA A 197 19.65 10.42 17.04
C ALA A 197 20.02 11.29 15.82
N LEU A 198 19.04 11.65 14.98
CA LEU A 198 19.23 12.57 13.86
C LEU A 198 19.70 13.96 14.33
N MET A 199 19.09 14.50 15.39
CA MET A 199 19.50 15.80 15.94
C MET A 199 20.90 15.76 16.56
N SER A 200 21.30 14.63 17.14
CA SER A 200 22.63 14.47 17.77
C SER A 200 23.74 14.25 16.74
N GLY A 201 23.44 13.60 15.60
CA GLY A 201 24.38 13.45 14.49
C GLY A 201 24.65 14.75 13.74
N VAL A 202 23.65 15.64 13.62
CA VAL A 202 23.81 16.97 12.98
C VAL A 202 24.69 17.92 13.81
N SER A 203 24.88 17.65 15.10
CA SER A 203 25.70 18.49 15.99
C SER A 203 27.21 18.26 15.89
N LEU A 204 27.68 17.20 15.22
CA LEU A 204 29.12 16.89 15.14
C LEU A 204 29.79 17.31 13.81
N ASP A 205 29.02 17.65 12.78
CA ASP A 205 29.55 18.04 11.46
C ASP A 205 29.73 19.57 11.29
N ARG A 206 29.62 20.36 12.38
CA ARG A 206 29.58 21.84 12.30
C ARG A 206 30.74 22.57 13.00
N GLU A 207 31.79 21.87 13.41
CA GLU A 207 33.00 22.49 13.99
C GLU A 207 34.30 21.87 13.44
N SER A 208 34.57 22.02 12.14
CA SER A 208 35.90 21.69 11.57
C SER A 208 36.19 22.44 10.26
N ASP A 209 35.82 23.73 10.14
CA ASP A 209 36.19 24.49 8.93
C ASP A 209 36.37 25.99 9.19
N ASP A 210 37.00 26.36 10.31
CA ASP A 210 37.43 27.74 10.54
C ASP A 210 38.76 27.82 11.30
N LEU A 211 39.84 27.33 10.68
CA LEU A 211 41.20 27.66 11.10
C LEU A 211 42.19 27.58 9.92
N MET A 212 42.09 28.54 8.99
CA MET A 212 43.16 28.85 8.04
C MET A 212 43.35 30.37 8.00
N LEU A 213 44.16 30.87 8.93
CA LEU A 213 44.73 32.21 8.91
C LEU A 213 45.62 32.38 7.66
N LEU A 214 45.09 33.14 6.71
CA LEU A 214 45.71 34.04 5.72
C LEU A 214 47.25 34.00 5.52
N PRO A 215 47.73 33.96 4.25
CA PRO A 215 49.02 34.53 3.89
C PRO A 215 48.90 36.01 3.47
N THR A 216 50.00 36.70 3.77
CA THR A 216 50.40 38.10 3.58
C THR A 216 50.30 38.68 2.16
N ARG A 217 50.01 40.00 2.08
CA ARG A 217 50.55 41.00 1.14
C ARG A 217 50.53 42.38 1.86
N ALA A 218 51.52 43.26 1.78
CA ALA A 218 52.53 43.54 0.76
C ALA A 218 53.93 43.72 1.36
#